data_AF-A0A1V5L4L1-F1
#
_entry.id   AF-A0A1V5L4L1-F1
#
_cell.length_a   1.000
_cell.length_b   1.000
_cell.length_c   1.000
_cell.angle_alpha   90.00
_cell.angle_beta   90.00
_cell.angle_gamma   90.00
#
_symmetry.space_group_name_H-M   'P 1'
#
loop_
_entity.id
_entity.type
_entity.pdbx_description
1 polymer ?
#
loop_
_entity_poly.entity_id
_entity_poly.type
_entity_poly.pdbx_seq_one_letter_code
_entity_poly.pdbx_strand_id
1 'polypeptide(L)'
;MYASPHDNIKGLLEVRGLGIMNFDYVEHSKIELVVELVYEFERMPDDERITILNKDLPLLKINPFHSSAPLKVKLALTGSL
;
A
#
# COMPACT_ATOMS: atom_id res chain seq x y z
N MET A 1 -1.90 -14.08 -1.74
CA MET A 1 -3.19 -13.51 -2.21
C MET A 1 -2.89 -12.61 -3.39
N TYR A 2 -3.81 -12.48 -4.34
CA TYR A 2 -3.63 -11.62 -5.52
C TYR A 2 -4.80 -10.63 -5.61
N ALA A 3 -4.53 -9.46 -6.19
CA ALA A 3 -5.55 -8.48 -6.56
C ALA A 3 -5.40 -8.06 -8.03
N SER A 4 -6.52 -7.61 -8.58
CA SER A 4 -6.68 -7.10 -9.94
C SER A 4 -7.50 -5.81 -9.90
N PRO A 5 -7.23 -4.85 -10.80
CA PRO A 5 -8.12 -3.70 -10.95
C PRO A 5 -9.48 -4.15 -11.49
N HIS A 6 -10.52 -3.39 -11.21
CA HIS A 6 -11.85 -3.61 -11.78
C HIS A 6 -11.90 -3.15 -13.25
N ASP A 7 -12.62 -3.87 -14.11
CA ASP A 7 -12.64 -3.63 -15.57
C ASP A 7 -12.97 -2.19 -15.97
N ASN A 8 -13.95 -1.59 -15.30
CA ASN A 8 -14.39 -0.23 -15.58
C ASN A 8 -13.34 0.87 -15.28
N ILE A 9 -12.29 0.59 -14.50
CA ILE A 9 -11.35 1.60 -14.01
C ILE A 9 -9.88 1.21 -14.14
N LYS A 10 -9.58 0.08 -14.78
CA LYS A 10 -8.19 -0.35 -14.98
C LYS A 10 -7.40 0.69 -15.80
N GLY A 11 -6.17 0.96 -15.36
CA GLY A 11 -5.31 1.99 -15.97
C GLY A 11 -5.74 3.44 -15.72
N LEU A 12 -6.81 3.69 -14.96
CA LEU A 12 -7.26 5.04 -14.63
C LEU A 12 -6.84 5.44 -13.21
N LEU A 13 -6.37 6.68 -13.06
CA LEU A 13 -6.08 7.29 -11.75
C LEU A 13 -6.60 8.73 -11.72
N GLU A 14 -7.38 9.08 -10.69
CA GLU A 14 -7.72 10.47 -10.43
C GLU A 14 -6.53 11.19 -9.78
N VAL A 15 -6.04 12.23 -10.45
CA VAL A 15 -5.05 13.16 -9.89
C VAL A 15 -5.74 14.49 -9.65
N ARG A 16 -5.97 14.83 -8.37
CA ARG A 16 -6.68 16.06 -7.99
C ARG A 16 -6.00 17.29 -8.59
N GLY A 17 -6.80 18.15 -9.22
CA GLY A 17 -6.32 19.33 -9.95
C GLY A 17 -5.93 19.08 -11.41
N LEU A 18 -5.79 17.82 -11.83
CA LEU A 18 -5.50 17.42 -13.22
C LEU A 18 -6.62 16.61 -13.87
N GLY A 19 -7.44 15.92 -13.07
CA GLY A 19 -8.55 15.09 -13.54
C GLY A 19 -8.20 13.59 -13.56
N ILE A 20 -8.93 12.82 -14.38
CA ILE A 20 -8.67 11.38 -14.57
C ILE A 20 -7.56 11.22 -15.61
N MET A 21 -6.51 10.51 -15.24
CA MET A 21 -5.30 10.28 -16.03
C MET A 21 -5.14 8.79 -16.35
N ASN A 22 -4.47 8.49 -17.48
CA ASN A 22 -4.15 7.12 -17.88
C ASN A 22 -2.74 6.74 -17.43
N PHE A 23 -2.58 5.52 -16.90
CA PHE A 23 -1.32 4.93 -16.48
C PHE A 23 -1.22 3.46 -16.92
N ASP A 24 0.01 2.99 -17.09
CA ASP A 24 0.29 1.57 -17.24
C ASP A 24 -0.16 0.80 -15.98
N TYR A 25 -0.68 -0.41 -16.17
CA TYR A 25 -1.14 -1.26 -15.08
C TYR A 25 -0.80 -2.73 -15.33
N VAL A 26 -0.90 -3.54 -14.28
CA VAL A 26 -0.77 -5.00 -14.36
C VAL A 26 -2.12 -5.65 -14.03
N GLU A 27 -2.46 -6.72 -14.74
CA GLU A 27 -3.73 -7.44 -14.53
C GLU A 27 -3.78 -8.16 -13.18
N HIS A 28 -2.63 -8.58 -12.65
CA HIS A 28 -2.53 -9.23 -11.34
C HIS A 28 -1.31 -8.74 -10.56
N SER A 29 -1.50 -8.50 -9.26
CA SER A 29 -0.41 -8.20 -8.32
C SER A 29 -0.55 -9.06 -7.06
N LYS A 30 0.57 -9.57 -6.55
CA LYS A 30 0.63 -10.31 -5.30
C LYS A 30 0.53 -9.33 -4.13
N ILE A 31 -0.32 -9.62 -3.15
CA ILE A 31 -0.43 -8.84 -1.92
C ILE A 31 0.47 -9.47 -0.86
N GLU A 32 1.45 -8.70 -0.38
CA GLU A 32 2.43 -9.13 0.63
C GLU A 32 2.54 -8.17 1.83
N LEU A 33 2.01 -6.96 1.74
CA LEU A 33 2.07 -5.93 2.79
C LEU A 33 0.77 -5.12 2.79
N VAL A 34 0.25 -4.80 3.97
CA VAL A 34 -0.80 -3.79 4.15
C VAL A 34 -0.17 -2.56 4.79
N VAL A 35 -0.44 -1.38 4.23
CA VAL A 35 0.03 -0.11 4.77
C VAL A 35 -1.17 0.70 5.21
N GLU A 36 -1.21 1.06 6.49
CA GLU A 36 -2.21 1.95 7.06
C GLU A 36 -1.64 3.36 7.20
N LEU A 37 -2.34 4.35 6.64
CA LEU A 37 -1.92 5.74 6.70
C LEU A 37 -2.46 6.40 7.97
N VAL A 38 -1.57 6.72 8.92
CA VAL A 38 -1.92 7.28 10.24
C VAL A 38 -1.06 8.49 10.59
N TYR A 39 -1.60 9.48 11.29
CA TYR A 39 -0.83 10.69 11.64
C TYR A 39 0.16 10.46 12.79
N GLU A 40 -0.24 9.70 13.78
CA GLU A 40 0.55 9.39 14.98
C GLU A 40 0.52 7.89 15.22
N PHE A 41 1.66 7.34 15.62
CA PHE A 41 1.83 5.94 15.97
C PHE A 41 3.08 5.79 16.86
N GLU A 42 3.21 4.65 17.52
CA GLU A 42 4.35 4.38 18.39
C GLU A 42 5.67 4.39 17.62
N ARG A 43 6.75 4.86 18.26
CA ARG A 43 8.06 4.97 17.60
C ARG A 43 8.63 3.61 17.22
N MET A 44 8.39 2.60 18.05
CA MET A 44 8.79 1.20 17.89
C MET A 44 7.55 0.34 18.16
N PRO A 45 6.64 0.20 17.19
CA PRO A 45 5.45 -0.64 17.35
C PRO A 45 5.86 -2.11 17.40
N ASP A 46 5.02 -2.94 18.01
CA ASP A 46 5.11 -4.40 17.91
C ASP A 46 4.87 -4.87 16.46
N ASP A 47 5.19 -6.14 16.18
CA ASP A 47 4.89 -6.77 14.89
C ASP A 47 3.38 -6.89 14.66
N GLU A 48 2.81 -5.89 14.00
CA GLU A 48 1.38 -5.84 13.68
C GLU A 48 1.02 -6.66 12.43
N ARG A 49 -0.14 -7.32 12.49
CA ARG A 49 -0.65 -8.17 11.40
C ARG A 49 -2.15 -7.98 11.23
N ILE A 50 -2.63 -8.16 10.00
CA ILE A 50 -4.04 -8.07 9.65
C ILE A 50 -4.46 -9.28 8.81
N THR A 51 -5.62 -9.85 9.16
CA THR A 51 -6.21 -10.96 8.41
C THR A 51 -7.21 -10.46 7.37
N ILE A 52 -6.96 -10.76 6.10
CA ILE A 52 -7.84 -10.46 4.97
C ILE A 52 -8.09 -11.76 4.20
N LEU A 53 -9.35 -12.13 3.98
CA LEU A 53 -9.72 -13.37 3.29
C LEU A 53 -8.99 -14.62 3.86
N ASN A 54 -8.92 -14.71 5.19
CA ASN A 54 -8.20 -15.77 5.93
C ASN A 54 -6.69 -15.85 5.63
N LYS A 55 -6.08 -14.79 5.09
CA LYS A 55 -4.63 -14.63 4.95
C LYS A 55 -4.14 -13.55 5.89
N ASP A 56 -3.17 -13.94 6.71
CA ASP A 56 -2.56 -13.06 7.68
C ASP A 56 -1.35 -12.35 7.05
N LEU A 57 -1.36 -11.02 7.06
CA LEU A 57 -0.41 -10.16 6.36
C LEU A 57 0.26 -9.18 7.33
N PRO A 58 1.53 -8.82 7.10
CA PRO A 58 2.17 -7.72 7.82
C PRO A 58 1.39 -6.42 7.66
N LEU A 59 1.21 -5.68 8.76
CA LEU A 59 0.59 -4.36 8.79
C LEU A 59 1.64 -3.31 9.17
N LEU A 60 1.84 -2.34 8.29
CA LEU A 60 2.75 -1.22 8.52
C LEU A 60 1.96 0.08 8.66
N LYS A 61 2.07 0.74 9.81
CA LYS A 61 1.55 2.10 10.00
C LYS A 61 2.57 3.13 9.54
N ILE A 62 2.13 4.08 8.71
CA ILE A 62 2.97 5.15 8.18
C ILE A 62 2.22 6.48 8.22
N ASN A 63 2.92 7.54 8.61
CA ASN A 63 2.46 8.90 8.34
C ASN A 63 2.78 9.28 6.88
N PRO A 64 1.76 9.50 6.03
CA PRO A 64 1.96 9.76 4.60
C PRO A 64 2.64 11.10 4.30
N PHE A 65 2.68 12.02 5.26
CA PHE A 65 3.27 13.35 5.09
C PHE A 65 4.76 13.40 5.45
N HIS A 66 5.32 12.32 5.98
CA HIS A 66 6.77 12.21 6.09
C HIS A 66 7.39 12.00 4.72
N SER A 67 8.42 12.79 4.38
CA SER A 67 9.18 12.64 3.11
C SER A 67 9.73 11.23 2.89
N SER A 68 10.06 10.53 3.98
CA SER A 68 10.54 9.15 3.97
C SER A 68 9.46 8.08 3.76
N ALA A 69 8.17 8.42 3.75
CA ALA A 69 7.08 7.44 3.73
C ALA A 69 7.16 6.46 2.54
N PRO A 70 7.35 6.90 1.28
CA PRO A 70 7.47 5.97 0.16
C PRO A 70 8.66 5.02 0.30
N LEU A 71 9.78 5.50 0.85
CA LEU A 71 10.98 4.69 1.04
C LEU A 71 10.76 3.62 2.13
N LYS A 72 10.07 3.95 3.22
CA LYS A 72 9.71 2.99 4.28
C LYS A 72 8.80 1.88 3.74
N VAL A 73 7.80 2.21 2.93
CA VAL A 73 6.95 1.21 2.26
C VAL A 73 7.80 0.27 1.39
N LYS A 74 8.73 0.84 0.60
CA LYS A 74 9.61 0.04 -0.25
C LYS A 74 10.49 -0.92 0.55
N LEU A 75 11.13 -0.45 1.62
CA LEU A 75 12.00 -1.27 2.48
C LEU A 75 11.23 -2.42 3.14
N ALA A 76 10.03 -2.14 3.64
CA ALA A 76 9.17 -3.16 4.23
C ALA A 76 8.74 -4.21 3.20
N LEU A 77 8.42 -3.80 1.97
CA LEU A 77 8.00 -4.72 0.91
C LEU A 77 9.15 -5.62 0.41
N THR A 78 10.39 -5.12 0.38
CA THR A 78 11.55 -5.91 -0.10
C THR A 78 12.21 -6.76 1.00
N GLY A 79 11.65 -6.82 2.20
CA GLY A 79 12.18 -7.62 3.32
C GLY A 79 13.57 -7.16 3.78
N SER A 80 13.91 -5.88 3.61
CA SER A 80 15.23 -5.32 3.95
C SER A 80 15.26 -4.66 5.32
N LEU A 81 14.52 -5.22 6.28
CA LEU A 81 14.49 -4.79 7.68
C LEU A 81 14.99 -5.93 8.58
#